data_AF-A0A6J1Q086-F1
#
_entry.id   AF-A0A6J1Q086-F1
#
_cell.length_a   1.000
_cell.length_b   1.000
_cell.length_c   1.000
_cell.angle_alpha   90.00
_cell.angle_beta   90.00
_cell.angle_gamma   90.00
#
_symmetry.space_group_name_H-M   'P 1'
#
loop_
_entity.id
_entity.type
_entity.pdbx_description
1 polymer ?
#
loop_
_entity_poly.entity_id
_entity_poly.type
_entity_poly.pdbx_seq_one_letter_code
_entity_poly.pdbx_strand_id
1 'polypeptide(L)'
;RICSKHFADEAFTKPLQQHLLGYSPIRTRKIHPDAIPTLHLHAVPPLTSNENVLAETMPLPTPASSSTEEQTAASSSTEEQTPASSSTEAIMLQIRRLEAQVAALKKPKDDKELMEQKMTELLGKMFSPGQIRMILNPSLRKIKWSSEDIARAISLRCVSPKAYRYMKNVLQMPLPGLSTLRRQIERIDLCISS
;
A
#
# COMPACT_ATOMS: atom_id res chain seq x y z
N ARG A 1 -20.70 2.32 -35.18
CA ARG A 1 -19.30 2.11 -34.72
C ARG A 1 -19.32 1.01 -33.67
N ILE A 2 -18.68 -0.14 -33.92
CA ILE A 2 -18.68 -1.27 -32.97
C ILE A 2 -17.80 -0.90 -31.76
N CYS A 3 -18.23 -1.28 -30.55
CA CYS A 3 -17.52 -1.04 -29.30
C CYS A 3 -17.47 -2.32 -28.43
N SER A 4 -16.76 -2.26 -27.29
CA SER A 4 -16.58 -3.42 -26.40
C SER A 4 -17.87 -4.03 -25.86
N LYS A 5 -19.01 -3.32 -25.88
CA LYS A 5 -20.33 -3.87 -25.48
C LYS A 5 -20.87 -4.96 -26.42
N HIS A 6 -20.31 -5.11 -27.62
CA HIS A 6 -20.76 -6.09 -28.63
C HIS A 6 -20.00 -7.42 -28.58
N PHE A 7 -19.10 -7.60 -27.62
CA PHE A 7 -18.22 -8.76 -27.52
C PHE A 7 -18.44 -9.48 -26.19
N ALA A 8 -18.55 -10.80 -26.23
CA ALA A 8 -18.64 -11.63 -25.03
C ALA A 8 -17.33 -11.63 -24.22
N ASP A 9 -17.39 -12.06 -22.96
CA ASP A 9 -16.26 -11.89 -22.04
C ASP A 9 -15.05 -12.78 -22.40
N GLU A 10 -15.22 -13.84 -23.21
CA GLU A 10 -14.16 -14.65 -23.82
C GLU A 10 -13.41 -13.97 -24.98
N ALA A 11 -14.02 -13.01 -25.68
CA ALA A 11 -13.41 -12.32 -26.82
C ALA A 11 -12.30 -11.32 -26.43
N PHE A 12 -12.06 -11.13 -25.12
CA PHE A 12 -11.04 -10.24 -24.59
C PHE A 12 -9.78 -10.98 -24.13
N THR A 13 -8.62 -10.51 -24.59
CA THR A 13 -7.31 -11.01 -24.16
C THR A 13 -7.09 -10.72 -22.68
N LYS A 14 -6.93 -11.77 -21.87
CA LYS A 14 -6.67 -11.70 -20.42
C LYS A 14 -5.24 -12.18 -20.15
N PRO A 15 -4.26 -11.27 -19.93
CA PRO A 15 -2.89 -11.66 -19.59
C PRO A 15 -2.82 -12.38 -18.24
N LEU A 16 -1.72 -13.09 -17.99
CA LEU A 16 -1.50 -13.92 -16.79
C LEU A 16 -1.88 -13.18 -15.49
N GLN A 17 -1.38 -11.95 -15.32
CA GLN A 17 -1.76 -11.06 -14.22
C GLN A 17 -3.28 -10.93 -14.00
N GLN A 18 -4.08 -10.72 -15.05
CA GLN A 18 -5.53 -10.56 -14.93
C GLN A 18 -6.24 -11.86 -14.56
N HIS A 19 -5.73 -13.00 -15.06
CA HIS A 19 -6.24 -14.33 -14.74
C HIS A 19 -5.97 -14.67 -13.25
N LEU A 20 -4.70 -14.66 -12.83
CA LEU A 20 -4.27 -14.95 -11.46
C LEU A 20 -4.96 -14.03 -10.42
N LEU A 21 -5.26 -12.79 -10.80
CA LEU A 21 -5.93 -11.84 -9.93
C LEU A 21 -7.47 -11.88 -10.01
N GLY A 22 -8.09 -12.60 -10.95
CA GLY A 22 -9.53 -12.52 -11.21
C GLY A 22 -10.01 -11.07 -11.41
N TYR A 23 -9.29 -10.30 -12.22
CA TYR A 23 -9.47 -8.85 -12.37
C TYR A 23 -9.22 -8.41 -13.81
N SER A 24 -10.26 -7.91 -14.49
CA SER A 24 -10.14 -7.41 -15.86
C SER A 24 -10.68 -5.97 -16.00
N PRO A 25 -9.83 -4.94 -15.90
CA PRO A 25 -10.23 -3.54 -15.93
C PRO A 25 -10.75 -3.11 -17.32
N ILE A 26 -12.03 -2.68 -17.35
CA ILE A 26 -12.80 -2.40 -18.57
C ILE A 26 -12.08 -1.44 -19.54
N ARG A 27 -11.40 -0.41 -19.03
CA ARG A 27 -10.72 0.62 -19.86
C ARG A 27 -9.46 0.12 -20.60
N THR A 28 -8.91 -1.04 -20.25
CA THR A 28 -7.67 -1.56 -20.85
C THR A 28 -7.82 -3.01 -21.36
N ARG A 29 -9.06 -3.49 -21.56
CA ARG A 29 -9.29 -4.78 -22.21
C ARG A 29 -8.95 -4.65 -23.70
N LYS A 30 -8.09 -5.54 -24.20
CA LYS A 30 -7.88 -5.73 -25.63
C LYS A 30 -8.83 -6.83 -26.11
N ILE A 31 -9.38 -6.64 -27.31
CA ILE A 31 -10.21 -7.63 -28.02
C ILE A 31 -9.25 -8.46 -28.90
N HIS A 32 -9.51 -9.76 -29.07
CA HIS A 32 -8.72 -10.61 -29.99
C HIS A 32 -8.84 -10.08 -31.44
N PRO A 33 -7.79 -10.12 -32.28
CA PRO A 33 -7.89 -9.67 -33.68
C PRO A 33 -9.03 -10.37 -34.43
N ASP A 34 -9.19 -11.68 -34.23
CA ASP A 34 -10.23 -12.50 -34.88
C ASP A 34 -11.57 -12.55 -34.11
N ALA A 35 -11.78 -11.66 -33.14
CA ALA A 35 -13.03 -11.61 -32.39
C ALA A 35 -14.17 -11.07 -33.25
N ILE A 36 -15.25 -11.85 -33.34
CA ILE A 36 -16.50 -11.44 -33.98
C ILE A 36 -17.43 -10.81 -32.92
N PRO A 37 -18.19 -9.73 -33.22
CA PRO A 37 -19.13 -9.16 -32.27
C PRO A 37 -20.35 -10.07 -32.12
N THR A 38 -20.44 -10.80 -31.00
CA THR A 38 -21.51 -11.78 -30.71
C THR A 38 -22.69 -11.20 -29.93
N LEU A 39 -22.56 -10.01 -29.32
CA LEU A 39 -23.59 -9.41 -28.46
C LEU A 39 -24.26 -8.19 -29.12
N HIS A 40 -25.57 -8.06 -28.89
CA HIS A 40 -26.41 -7.00 -29.48
C HIS A 40 -26.36 -6.99 -31.02
N LEU A 41 -26.15 -8.16 -31.64
CA LEU A 41 -26.54 -8.36 -33.02
C LEU A 41 -28.07 -8.22 -33.09
N HIS A 42 -28.56 -7.36 -33.98
CA HIS A 42 -29.98 -7.30 -34.26
C HIS A 42 -30.37 -8.62 -34.95
N ALA A 43 -31.14 -9.46 -34.26
CA ALA A 43 -32.15 -10.25 -34.97
C ALA A 43 -33.01 -9.26 -35.78
N VAL A 44 -33.45 -9.63 -36.97
CA VAL A 44 -34.14 -8.71 -37.89
C VAL A 44 -35.67 -8.83 -37.75
N PRO A 45 -36.31 -7.91 -37.01
CA PRO A 45 -37.64 -7.42 -37.33
C PRO A 45 -37.56 -5.95 -37.82
N PRO A 46 -38.67 -5.37 -38.33
CA PRO A 46 -38.64 -4.14 -39.13
C PRO A 46 -38.31 -2.83 -38.40
N LEU A 47 -38.11 -1.79 -39.22
CA LEU A 47 -37.74 -0.41 -38.86
C LEU A 47 -38.86 0.32 -38.09
N THR A 48 -38.51 1.14 -37.10
CA THR A 48 -38.55 2.63 -37.16
C THR A 48 -38.39 3.27 -35.78
N SER A 49 -37.52 4.27 -35.63
CA SER A 49 -37.76 5.52 -34.88
C SER A 49 -36.51 6.42 -34.82
N ASN A 50 -36.70 7.71 -35.10
CA ASN A 50 -35.76 8.83 -34.90
C ASN A 50 -35.79 9.37 -33.46
N GLU A 51 -34.76 10.14 -33.07
CA GLU A 51 -34.81 11.43 -32.32
C GLU A 51 -33.39 11.88 -31.86
N ASN A 52 -33.25 13.10 -31.33
CA ASN A 52 -31.99 13.80 -30.97
C ASN A 52 -32.25 14.72 -29.73
N VAL A 53 -31.43 15.62 -29.14
CA VAL A 53 -30.11 16.27 -29.36
C VAL A 53 -29.52 16.61 -27.97
N LEU A 54 -28.19 16.76 -27.77
CA LEU A 54 -27.63 17.76 -26.82
C LEU A 54 -26.09 18.01 -26.92
N ALA A 55 -25.64 19.10 -26.29
CA ALA A 55 -24.31 19.75 -26.36
C ALA A 55 -24.04 20.57 -25.04
N GLU A 56 -22.87 21.14 -24.69
CA GLU A 56 -21.51 21.15 -25.27
C GLU A 56 -20.40 21.55 -24.24
N THR A 57 -19.13 21.49 -24.67
CA THR A 57 -17.96 22.39 -24.43
C THR A 57 -17.75 23.20 -23.11
N MET A 58 -16.70 22.82 -22.34
CA MET A 58 -15.44 23.54 -21.92
C MET A 58 -15.45 25.05 -21.49
N PRO A 59 -14.34 25.68 -20.99
CA PRO A 59 -12.97 25.24 -20.62
C PRO A 59 -12.43 25.74 -19.22
N LEU A 60 -11.10 25.58 -19.02
CA LEU A 60 -10.16 26.07 -17.97
C LEU A 60 -9.99 27.63 -17.92
N PRO A 61 -9.26 28.29 -16.95
CA PRO A 61 -7.80 28.10 -16.69
C PRO A 61 -7.24 28.38 -15.25
N THR A 62 -5.89 28.31 -15.14
CA THR A 62 -4.96 28.66 -14.01
C THR A 62 -4.30 30.06 -14.30
N PRO A 63 -3.13 30.55 -13.74
CA PRO A 63 -2.13 30.05 -12.76
C PRO A 63 -1.53 31.13 -11.77
N ALA A 64 -0.26 30.93 -11.33
CA ALA A 64 0.70 31.89 -10.69
C ALA A 64 0.48 32.20 -9.18
N SER A 65 1.41 32.63 -8.30
CA SER A 65 2.88 32.84 -8.13
C SER A 65 3.01 33.78 -6.89
N SER A 66 4.11 34.03 -6.14
CA SER A 66 5.48 33.50 -5.96
C SER A 66 6.11 34.15 -4.68
N SER A 67 7.40 33.89 -4.38
CA SER A 67 8.31 34.76 -3.57
C SER A 67 8.15 34.75 -2.01
N THR A 68 9.14 35.04 -1.14
CA THR A 68 10.65 35.08 -1.16
C THR A 68 11.21 35.10 0.29
N GLU A 69 12.52 34.79 0.46
CA GLU A 69 13.51 35.37 1.45
C GLU A 69 13.25 35.35 2.99
N GLU A 70 14.21 35.65 3.89
CA GLU A 70 15.59 35.09 4.08
C GLU A 70 16.17 35.46 5.49
N GLN A 71 17.05 34.60 6.06
CA GLN A 71 18.04 34.88 7.17
C GLN A 71 17.50 35.44 8.53
N THR A 72 18.25 35.72 9.64
CA THR A 72 19.69 35.62 10.00
C THR A 72 19.92 35.36 11.54
N ALA A 73 21.18 35.07 11.91
CA ALA A 73 21.95 35.12 13.19
C ALA A 73 21.52 36.05 14.38
N ALA A 74 22.10 36.00 15.62
CA ALA A 74 22.83 34.98 16.44
C ALA A 74 23.25 35.52 17.84
N SER A 75 23.58 34.63 18.81
CA SER A 75 24.37 34.84 20.07
C SER A 75 23.80 35.85 21.12
N SER A 76 24.28 36.04 22.38
CA SER A 76 25.39 35.53 23.26
C SER A 76 24.89 35.56 24.75
N SER A 77 25.25 34.69 25.72
CA SER A 77 26.48 34.58 26.57
C SER A 77 26.95 35.91 27.23
N THR A 78 27.42 36.03 28.50
CA THR A 78 27.81 35.10 29.62
C THR A 78 27.98 35.95 30.95
N GLU A 79 28.29 35.55 32.21
CA GLU A 79 28.52 34.27 32.96
C GLU A 79 28.24 34.45 34.51
N GLU A 80 29.23 34.20 35.40
CA GLU A 80 29.33 34.33 36.88
C GLU A 80 28.52 33.43 37.85
N GLN A 81 29.09 32.84 38.93
CA GLN A 81 30.47 32.36 39.17
C GLN A 81 30.51 31.29 40.31
N THR A 82 31.61 30.52 40.35
CA THR A 82 31.99 29.33 41.18
C THR A 82 31.61 29.26 42.68
N PRO A 83 31.48 28.03 43.28
CA PRO A 83 32.66 27.37 43.87
C PRO A 83 32.81 25.85 43.59
N ALA A 84 34.06 25.37 43.57
CA ALA A 84 34.45 24.11 42.94
C ALA A 84 33.95 22.81 43.59
N SER A 85 33.69 22.77 44.92
CA SER A 85 33.16 21.55 45.57
C SER A 85 31.69 21.29 45.27
N SER A 86 30.92 22.35 44.96
CA SER A 86 29.53 22.21 44.51
C SER A 86 29.47 21.64 43.09
N SER A 87 30.42 22.01 42.23
CA SER A 87 30.48 21.59 40.84
C SER A 87 30.62 20.07 40.68
N THR A 88 31.51 19.42 41.43
CA THR A 88 31.69 17.96 41.37
C THR A 88 30.46 17.20 41.85
N GLU A 89 29.80 17.65 42.92
CA GLU A 89 28.55 17.06 43.40
C GLU A 89 27.38 17.29 42.42
N ALA A 90 27.26 18.49 41.85
CA ALA A 90 26.27 18.80 40.82
C ALA A 90 26.47 17.95 39.57
N ILE A 91 27.72 17.74 39.13
CA ILE A 91 28.07 16.83 38.02
C ILE A 91 27.70 15.39 38.37
N MET A 92 28.02 14.90 39.57
CA MET A 92 27.62 13.55 40.01
C MET A 92 26.10 13.37 40.07
N LEU A 93 25.35 14.37 40.54
CA LEU A 93 23.89 14.37 40.54
C LEU A 93 23.31 14.41 39.11
N GLN A 94 23.94 15.15 38.21
CA GLN A 94 23.54 15.22 36.80
C GLN A 94 23.84 13.91 36.06
N ILE A 95 24.99 13.27 36.31
CA ILE A 95 25.30 11.92 35.82
C ILE A 95 24.22 10.93 36.31
N ARG A 96 23.98 10.87 37.62
CA ARG A 96 22.99 9.96 38.22
C ARG A 96 21.56 10.20 37.70
N ARG A 97 21.20 11.45 37.39
CA ARG A 97 19.95 11.84 36.73
C ARG A 97 19.90 11.37 35.27
N LEU A 98 20.97 11.55 34.50
CA LEU A 98 21.07 11.10 33.11
C LEU A 98 21.07 9.57 33.01
N GLU A 99 21.76 8.87 33.91
CA GLU A 99 21.73 7.41 34.04
C GLU A 99 20.31 6.91 34.34
N ALA A 100 19.58 7.56 35.25
CA ALA A 100 18.18 7.23 35.54
C ALA A 100 17.27 7.45 34.31
N GLN A 101 17.46 8.53 33.55
CA GLN A 101 16.74 8.78 32.29
C GLN A 101 17.09 7.73 31.23
N VAL A 102 18.37 7.37 31.07
CA VAL A 102 18.82 6.32 30.15
C VAL A 102 18.26 4.96 30.55
N ALA A 103 18.21 4.62 31.84
CA ALA A 103 17.59 3.39 32.32
C ALA A 103 16.07 3.37 32.06
N ALA A 104 15.38 4.49 32.29
CA ALA A 104 13.96 4.63 31.98
C ALA A 104 13.63 4.60 30.48
N LEU A 105 14.59 4.94 29.61
CA LEU A 105 14.45 4.90 28.13
C LEU A 105 14.96 3.59 27.50
N LYS A 106 15.76 2.79 28.22
CA LYS A 106 16.19 1.44 27.80
C LYS A 106 15.09 0.41 28.07
N LYS A 107 14.60 0.30 29.31
CA LYS A 107 13.52 -0.61 29.73
C LYS A 107 12.37 -0.75 28.70
N PRO A 108 11.68 0.31 28.25
CA PRO A 108 10.58 0.19 27.30
C PRO A 108 10.98 -0.27 25.88
N LYS A 109 12.27 -0.29 25.53
CA LYS A 109 12.78 -0.95 24.32
C LYS A 109 13.01 -2.43 24.58
N ASP A 110 13.70 -2.75 25.67
CA ASP A 110 14.05 -4.11 26.07
C ASP A 110 12.76 -4.95 26.32
N ASP A 111 11.79 -4.37 27.05
CA ASP A 111 10.46 -4.94 27.29
C ASP A 111 9.65 -5.11 25.99
N LYS A 112 9.75 -4.16 25.05
CA LYS A 112 9.08 -4.27 23.74
C LYS A 112 9.69 -5.37 22.90
N GLU A 113 11.02 -5.44 22.81
CA GLU A 113 11.69 -6.44 21.99
C GLU A 113 11.42 -7.85 22.52
N LEU A 114 11.46 -8.05 23.84
CA LEU A 114 11.06 -9.29 24.50
C LEU A 114 9.60 -9.69 24.18
N MET A 115 8.69 -8.71 24.03
CA MET A 115 7.31 -8.96 23.63
C MET A 115 7.18 -9.30 22.12
N GLU A 116 7.93 -8.63 21.23
CA GLU A 116 7.95 -8.99 19.81
C GLU A 116 8.55 -10.39 19.59
N GLN A 117 9.57 -10.78 20.37
CA GLN A 117 10.17 -12.12 20.37
C GLN A 117 9.17 -13.20 20.82
N LYS A 118 8.52 -13.05 21.98
CA LYS A 118 7.51 -13.99 22.50
C LYS A 118 6.32 -14.16 21.54
N MET A 119 5.85 -13.06 20.94
CA MET A 119 4.78 -13.12 19.94
C MET A 119 5.24 -13.80 18.65
N THR A 120 6.53 -13.68 18.27
CA THR A 120 7.11 -14.40 17.13
C THR A 120 7.22 -15.91 17.40
N GLU A 121 7.58 -16.32 18.61
CA GLU A 121 7.60 -17.73 19.03
C GLU A 121 6.20 -18.37 18.99
N LEU A 122 5.20 -17.70 19.57
CA LEU A 122 3.83 -18.21 19.67
C LEU A 122 3.08 -18.21 18.33
N LEU A 123 3.20 -17.14 17.53
CA LEU A 123 2.43 -16.95 16.30
C LEU A 123 3.17 -17.37 15.02
N GLY A 124 4.50 -17.53 15.07
CA GLY A 124 5.36 -17.80 13.91
C GLY A 124 5.05 -19.09 13.14
N LYS A 125 4.29 -20.01 13.73
CA LYS A 125 3.80 -21.24 13.08
C LYS A 125 2.68 -20.98 12.05
N MET A 126 1.96 -19.86 12.16
CA MET A 126 0.86 -19.51 11.24
C MET A 126 1.03 -18.15 10.55
N PHE A 127 1.74 -17.22 11.17
CA PHE A 127 1.93 -15.85 10.68
C PHE A 127 3.41 -15.57 10.40
N SER A 128 3.70 -14.88 9.30
CA SER A 128 5.07 -14.44 9.01
C SER A 128 5.52 -13.32 9.97
N PRO A 129 6.84 -13.08 10.12
CA PRO A 129 7.34 -11.93 10.88
C PRO A 129 6.80 -10.57 10.40
N GLY A 130 6.43 -10.43 9.12
CA GLY A 130 5.77 -9.24 8.59
C GLY A 130 4.32 -9.11 9.08
N GLN A 131 3.58 -10.21 9.13
CA GLN A 131 2.22 -10.25 9.65
C GLN A 131 2.17 -10.01 11.16
N ILE A 132 3.06 -10.65 11.92
CA ILE A 132 3.19 -10.48 13.37
C ILE A 132 3.53 -9.01 13.70
N ARG A 133 4.43 -8.38 12.93
CA ARG A 133 4.75 -6.94 13.09
C ARG A 133 3.55 -6.02 12.85
N MET A 134 2.62 -6.37 11.96
CA MET A 134 1.35 -5.63 11.79
C MET A 134 0.41 -5.83 12.98
N ILE A 135 0.30 -7.06 13.52
CA ILE A 135 -0.51 -7.36 14.71
C ILE A 135 0.00 -6.57 15.93
N LEU A 136 1.32 -6.55 16.13
CA LEU A 136 1.99 -5.84 17.23
C LEU A 136 1.92 -4.31 17.13
N ASN A 137 1.70 -3.76 15.94
CA ASN A 137 1.75 -2.32 15.69
C ASN A 137 0.53 -1.90 14.82
N PRO A 138 -0.71 -1.95 15.35
CA PRO A 138 -1.95 -1.77 14.56
C PRO A 138 -2.12 -0.38 13.94
N SER A 139 -1.32 0.61 14.34
CA SER A 139 -1.23 1.93 13.71
C SER A 139 -0.49 1.91 12.35
N LEU A 140 0.27 0.85 12.04
CA LEU A 140 1.05 0.74 10.79
C LEU A 140 0.15 0.43 9.58
N ARG A 141 -0.30 1.49 8.91
CA ARG A 141 -1.10 1.39 7.66
C ARG A 141 -0.34 0.81 6.45
N LYS A 142 0.99 0.64 6.53
CA LYS A 142 1.87 0.17 5.43
C LYS A 142 3.05 -0.63 6.00
N ILE A 143 3.39 -1.74 5.34
CA ILE A 143 4.60 -2.54 5.61
C ILE A 143 5.27 -2.95 4.29
N LYS A 144 6.59 -3.17 4.32
CA LYS A 144 7.32 -3.86 3.25
C LYS A 144 7.11 -5.37 3.43
N TRP A 145 6.25 -5.97 2.61
CA TRP A 145 6.02 -7.41 2.55
C TRP A 145 7.26 -8.13 2.00
N SER A 146 7.58 -9.32 2.54
CA SER A 146 8.62 -10.18 1.98
C SER A 146 8.20 -10.81 0.64
N SER A 147 9.14 -11.39 -0.10
CA SER A 147 8.84 -12.23 -1.26
C SER A 147 7.93 -13.40 -0.89
N GLU A 148 8.17 -14.02 0.26
CA GLU A 148 7.41 -15.14 0.80
C GLU A 148 5.94 -14.75 1.15
N ASP A 149 5.73 -13.58 1.77
CA ASP A 149 4.39 -13.03 2.03
C ASP A 149 3.61 -12.82 0.73
N ILE A 150 4.27 -12.24 -0.28
CA ILE A 150 3.68 -11.98 -1.59
C ILE A 150 3.36 -13.30 -2.29
N ALA A 151 4.25 -14.29 -2.24
CA ALA A 151 4.01 -15.62 -2.80
C ALA A 151 2.80 -16.31 -2.13
N ARG A 152 2.77 -16.41 -0.80
CA ARG A 152 1.62 -16.95 -0.04
C ARG A 152 0.32 -16.24 -0.40
N ALA A 153 0.34 -14.91 -0.48
CA ALA A 153 -0.83 -14.10 -0.79
C ALA A 153 -1.31 -14.25 -2.24
N ILE A 154 -0.40 -14.46 -3.20
CA ILE A 154 -0.74 -14.81 -4.58
C ILE A 154 -1.37 -16.21 -4.63
N SER A 155 -0.73 -17.24 -4.04
CA SER A 155 -1.24 -18.61 -4.04
C SER A 155 -2.66 -18.70 -3.43
N LEU A 156 -2.89 -18.08 -2.26
CA LEU A 156 -4.22 -18.00 -1.64
C LEU A 156 -5.25 -17.30 -2.54
N ARG A 157 -4.82 -16.27 -3.29
CA ARG A 157 -5.68 -15.56 -4.23
C ARG A 157 -6.01 -16.39 -5.47
N CYS A 158 -5.07 -17.17 -5.99
CA CYS A 158 -5.29 -18.09 -7.10
C CYS A 158 -6.26 -19.21 -6.73
N VAL A 159 -6.18 -19.74 -5.50
CA VAL A 159 -7.15 -20.71 -4.97
C VAL A 159 -8.57 -20.11 -4.89
N SER A 160 -8.72 -18.88 -4.37
CA SER A 160 -10.00 -18.18 -4.43
C SER A 160 -9.89 -16.65 -4.27
N PRO A 161 -10.18 -15.87 -5.34
CA PRO A 161 -10.29 -14.42 -5.25
C PRO A 161 -11.45 -13.95 -4.35
N LYS A 162 -12.39 -14.83 -3.97
CA LYS A 162 -13.44 -14.56 -2.96
C LYS A 162 -12.90 -14.78 -1.55
N ALA A 163 -12.30 -15.94 -1.26
CA ALA A 163 -11.75 -16.26 0.08
C ALA A 163 -10.68 -15.25 0.52
N TYR A 164 -9.77 -14.85 -0.38
CA TYR A 164 -8.77 -13.82 -0.09
C TYR A 164 -9.40 -12.50 0.38
N ARG A 165 -10.50 -12.06 -0.25
CA ARG A 165 -11.23 -10.85 0.17
C ARG A 165 -11.92 -11.04 1.51
N TYR A 166 -12.51 -12.20 1.76
CA TYR A 166 -13.17 -12.51 3.03
C TYR A 166 -12.17 -12.51 4.20
N MET A 167 -11.08 -13.28 4.08
CA MET A 167 -10.02 -13.33 5.11
C MET A 167 -9.44 -11.95 5.39
N LYS A 168 -9.13 -11.17 4.36
CA LYS A 168 -8.52 -9.85 4.53
C LYS A 168 -9.49 -8.79 5.09
N ASN A 169 -10.73 -8.73 4.58
CA ASN A 169 -11.63 -7.59 4.85
C ASN A 169 -12.71 -7.88 5.91
N VAL A 170 -13.02 -9.15 6.18
CA VAL A 170 -14.00 -9.56 7.20
C VAL A 170 -13.27 -10.11 8.42
N LEU A 171 -12.38 -11.08 8.25
CA LEU A 171 -11.56 -11.64 9.34
C LEU A 171 -10.35 -10.77 9.73
N GLN A 172 -10.19 -9.58 9.11
CA GLN A 172 -9.09 -8.63 9.31
C GLN A 172 -7.67 -9.22 9.22
N MET A 173 -7.50 -10.33 8.51
CA MET A 173 -6.19 -11.00 8.42
C MET A 173 -5.14 -10.06 7.79
N PRO A 174 -3.92 -9.96 8.37
CA PRO A 174 -2.85 -9.12 7.85
C PRO A 174 -2.35 -9.67 6.51
N LEU A 175 -2.98 -9.23 5.42
CA LEU A 175 -2.71 -9.68 4.06
C LEU A 175 -2.47 -8.47 3.13
N PRO A 176 -1.60 -8.59 2.12
CA PRO A 176 -1.32 -7.53 1.16
C PRO A 176 -2.57 -6.91 0.51
N GLY A 177 -2.52 -5.60 0.28
CA GLY A 177 -3.54 -4.90 -0.52
C GLY A 177 -3.55 -5.38 -1.97
N LEU A 178 -4.72 -5.39 -2.62
CA LEU A 178 -4.85 -5.85 -4.01
C LEU A 178 -4.00 -5.03 -5.00
N SER A 179 -3.79 -3.74 -4.70
CA SER A 179 -2.86 -2.85 -5.42
C SER A 179 -1.38 -3.21 -5.23
N THR A 180 -1.01 -3.85 -4.11
CA THR A 180 0.34 -4.39 -3.90
C THR A 180 0.53 -5.71 -4.62
N LEU A 181 -0.47 -6.59 -4.64
CA LEU A 181 -0.39 -7.83 -5.44
C LEU A 181 -0.28 -7.52 -6.94
N ARG A 182 -1.11 -6.61 -7.49
CA ARG A 182 -1.02 -6.14 -8.89
C ARG A 182 0.41 -5.74 -9.27
N ARG A 183 0.98 -4.80 -8.51
CA ARG A 183 2.33 -4.25 -8.72
C ARG A 183 3.46 -5.28 -8.59
N GLN A 184 3.28 -6.33 -7.80
CA GLN A 184 4.29 -7.39 -7.70
C GLN A 184 4.17 -8.41 -8.83
N ILE A 185 2.96 -8.75 -9.30
CA ILE A 185 2.80 -9.62 -10.48
C ILE A 185 3.23 -8.89 -11.75
N GLU A 186 2.95 -7.58 -11.89
CA GLU A 186 3.51 -6.73 -12.97
C GLU A 186 5.04 -6.86 -13.09
N ARG A 187 5.76 -6.98 -11.96
CA ARG A 187 7.22 -7.17 -11.95
C ARG A 187 7.65 -8.59 -12.30
N ILE A 188 6.86 -9.59 -11.93
CA ILE A 188 7.15 -11.01 -12.24
C ILE A 188 6.92 -11.26 -13.73
N ASP A 189 5.79 -10.80 -14.30
CA ASP A 189 5.47 -10.95 -15.72
C ASP A 189 6.53 -10.25 -16.61
N LEU A 190 7.09 -9.10 -16.17
CA LEU A 190 8.21 -8.43 -16.85
C LEU A 190 9.51 -9.26 -16.83
N CYS A 191 9.86 -9.88 -15.70
CA CYS A 191 11.05 -10.73 -15.57
C CYS A 191 10.94 -12.09 -16.29
N ILE A 192 9.74 -12.51 -16.70
CA ILE A 192 9.51 -13.71 -17.54
C ILE A 192 9.52 -13.35 -19.04
N SER A 193 9.39 -12.06 -19.37
CA SER A 193 9.30 -11.53 -20.74
C SER A 193 10.59 -10.84 -21.23
N SER A 194 11.72 -11.08 -20.56
CA SER A 194 13.04 -10.48 -20.83
C SER A 194 14.11 -11.57 -20.97
#